data_AF-G8BIK8-F1
#
_entry.id   AF-G8BIK8-F1
#
_cell.length_a   1.000
_cell.length_b   1.000
_cell.length_c   1.000
_cell.angle_alpha   90.00
_cell.angle_beta   90.00
_cell.angle_gamma   90.00
#
_symmetry.space_group_name_H-M   'P 1'
#
loop_
_entity.id
_entity.type
_entity.pdbx_description
1 polymer ?
#
loop_
_entity_poly.entity_id
_entity_poly.type
_entity_poly.pdbx_seq_one_letter_code
_entity_poly.pdbx_strand_id
1 'polypeptide(L)'
;MSGSYSLPYSNHADESHQYSKTFKPNQKTSLQESILQQITKHKRIVLLVITFICLSLFTNVPYLPHLKPSSPKVVIILAANEGGGVLKWKSPQEWSIERSSIANKKYYAKKHGYGLTIKDMTIKKRYSHEWRESWEKVDLLKQTMRQFPQTEWFWWLDLHTYIMEPQISLEQHFLNNLENATYRSLQTFNPLGLPTDIPYVDYSQPIDMIVTQDCGGFNLGSFLLRRSQWSEMLLDIWWDPAMYEQMHMQWEHKEQDALETLYSTQPWIRERTAFLPLRKINAFPPGACADKADDPQYFFKEHDFVVNMAGCEWGRDCWGEMEHYKALSKKLHKKWWKFW
;
A
#
# COMPACT_ATOMS: atom_id res chain seq x y z
N MET A 1 -64.69 75.48 24.71
CA MET A 1 -65.73 75.29 23.68
C MET A 1 -65.94 76.64 23.01
N SER A 2 -65.92 76.86 21.71
CA SER A 2 -65.72 76.05 20.51
C SER A 2 -65.62 77.10 19.40
N GLY A 3 -64.48 77.22 18.73
CA GLY A 3 -64.25 78.17 17.65
C GLY A 3 -63.99 77.44 16.35
N SER A 4 -65.02 77.29 15.52
CA SER A 4 -64.92 76.81 14.15
C SER A 4 -64.98 78.01 13.21
N TYR A 5 -63.87 78.30 12.53
CA TYR A 5 -63.82 79.23 11.40
C TYR A 5 -63.63 78.42 10.11
N SER A 6 -64.55 78.61 9.18
CA SER A 6 -64.45 78.23 7.78
C SER A 6 -63.99 79.44 6.97
N LEU A 7 -63.20 79.21 5.90
CA LEU A 7 -63.13 79.96 4.62
C LEU A 7 -61.97 79.43 3.74
N PRO A 8 -61.88 79.74 2.42
CA PRO A 8 -62.10 78.74 1.37
C PRO A 8 -60.91 78.54 0.39
N TYR A 9 -61.18 77.72 -0.63
CA TYR A 9 -60.44 77.44 -1.87
C TYR A 9 -59.50 78.55 -2.42
N SER A 10 -58.31 78.13 -2.89
CA SER A 10 -57.69 78.70 -4.09
C SER A 10 -56.89 77.63 -4.85
N ASN A 11 -57.04 77.61 -6.17
CA ASN A 11 -56.34 76.77 -7.14
C ASN A 11 -54.97 77.38 -7.48
N HIS A 12 -53.93 76.56 -7.65
CA HIS A 12 -52.89 76.83 -8.64
C HIS A 12 -52.32 75.50 -9.18
N ALA A 13 -52.22 75.46 -10.51
CA ALA A 13 -51.75 74.36 -11.33
C ALA A 13 -50.23 74.41 -11.56
N ASP A 14 -49.73 73.29 -12.10
CA ASP A 14 -48.46 73.08 -12.82
C ASP A 14 -47.17 73.02 -11.99
N GLU A 15 -46.53 71.84 -11.96
CA GLU A 15 -45.54 71.45 -12.98
C GLU A 15 -45.03 70.02 -12.74
N SER A 16 -44.92 69.31 -13.85
CA SER A 16 -44.45 67.93 -13.98
C SER A 16 -42.93 67.81 -13.81
N HIS A 17 -42.47 66.97 -12.88
CA HIS A 17 -41.18 66.28 -13.03
C HIS A 17 -41.25 64.81 -12.59
N GLN A 18 -41.30 63.98 -13.61
CA GLN A 18 -41.23 62.53 -13.60
C GLN A 18 -39.78 62.06 -13.38
N TYR A 19 -39.50 61.40 -12.26
CA TYR A 19 -38.37 60.48 -12.11
C TYR A 19 -38.67 59.40 -11.06
N SER A 20 -39.48 58.40 -11.41
CA SER A 20 -39.50 57.12 -10.69
C SER A 20 -38.51 56.16 -11.36
N LYS A 21 -37.25 56.17 -10.92
CA LYS A 21 -36.34 55.04 -11.19
C LYS A 21 -36.80 53.87 -10.33
N THR A 22 -37.59 52.97 -10.89
CA THR A 22 -37.86 51.66 -10.29
C THR A 22 -36.55 50.86 -10.29
N PHE A 23 -35.92 50.78 -9.12
CA PHE A 23 -34.80 49.88 -8.87
C PHE A 23 -35.34 48.44 -8.90
N LYS A 24 -35.17 47.73 -10.01
CA LYS A 24 -35.37 46.27 -10.05
C LYS A 24 -34.16 45.60 -9.39
N PRO A 25 -34.31 44.87 -8.27
CA PRO A 25 -33.21 44.10 -7.73
C PRO A 25 -32.88 43.00 -8.75
N ASN A 26 -31.64 42.99 -9.20
CA ASN A 26 -31.11 41.94 -10.06
C ASN A 26 -30.91 40.70 -9.17
N GLN A 27 -31.94 39.84 -9.06
CA GLN A 27 -31.84 38.54 -8.38
C GLN A 27 -30.90 37.65 -9.20
N LYS A 28 -29.60 37.76 -8.93
CA LYS A 28 -28.67 36.66 -9.19
C LYS A 28 -29.00 35.57 -8.17
N THR A 29 -30.00 34.74 -8.49
CA THR A 29 -30.25 33.50 -7.74
C THR A 29 -28.93 32.74 -7.69
N SER A 30 -28.44 32.49 -6.49
CA SER A 30 -27.19 31.75 -6.33
C SER A 30 -27.40 30.34 -6.88
N LEU A 31 -26.38 29.75 -7.49
CA LEU A 31 -26.41 28.36 -7.98
C LEU A 31 -26.98 27.38 -6.94
N GLN A 32 -26.74 27.67 -5.65
CA GLN A 32 -27.25 26.90 -4.52
C GLN A 32 -28.77 26.98 -4.37
N GLU A 33 -29.38 28.17 -4.53
CA GLU A 33 -30.84 28.35 -4.45
C GLU A 33 -31.55 27.64 -5.60
N SER A 34 -30.99 27.69 -6.81
CA SER A 34 -31.54 26.97 -7.97
C SER A 34 -31.49 25.45 -7.75
N ILE A 35 -30.39 24.93 -7.21
CA ILE A 35 -30.26 23.50 -6.86
C ILE A 35 -31.28 23.10 -5.78
N LEU A 36 -31.45 23.92 -4.74
CA LEU A 36 -32.42 23.67 -3.67
C LEU A 36 -33.87 23.68 -4.18
N GLN A 37 -34.22 24.61 -5.07
CA GLN A 37 -35.54 24.66 -5.72
C GLN A 37 -35.78 23.41 -6.58
N GLN A 38 -34.74 22.92 -7.27
CA GLN A 38 -34.85 21.73 -8.12
C GLN A 38 -34.96 20.43 -7.30
N ILE A 39 -34.23 20.33 -6.18
CA ILE A 39 -34.33 19.23 -5.21
C ILE A 39 -35.72 19.20 -4.58
N THR A 40 -36.25 20.34 -4.15
CA THR A 40 -37.59 20.43 -3.54
C THR A 40 -38.70 20.13 -4.55
N LYS A 41 -38.55 20.57 -5.82
CA LYS A 41 -39.46 20.24 -6.92
C LYS A 41 -39.50 18.73 -7.21
N HIS A 42 -38.36 18.05 -7.15
CA HIS A 42 -38.24 16.61 -7.41
C HIS A 42 -38.06 15.77 -6.12
N LYS A 43 -38.51 16.25 -4.96
CA LYS A 43 -38.24 15.64 -3.65
C LYS A 43 -38.52 14.14 -3.56
N ARG A 44 -39.57 13.65 -4.23
CA ARG A 44 -39.92 12.22 -4.24
C ARG A 44 -38.91 11.38 -5.04
N ILE A 45 -38.44 11.90 -6.17
CA ILE A 45 -37.43 11.24 -7.00
C ILE A 45 -36.07 11.26 -6.29
N VAL A 46 -35.71 12.40 -5.70
CA VAL A 46 -34.47 12.53 -4.91
C VAL A 46 -34.49 11.57 -3.72
N LEU A 47 -35.60 11.48 -3.00
CA LEU A 47 -35.75 10.52 -1.90
C LEU A 47 -35.58 9.08 -2.41
N LEU A 48 -36.24 8.70 -3.50
CA LEU A 48 -36.11 7.36 -4.09
C LEU A 48 -34.68 7.04 -4.52
N VAL A 49 -33.99 8.00 -5.15
CA VAL A 49 -32.58 7.83 -5.57
C VAL A 49 -31.66 7.69 -4.36
N ILE A 50 -31.84 8.53 -3.33
CA ILE A 50 -31.05 8.42 -2.08
C ILE A 50 -31.32 7.09 -1.39
N THR A 51 -32.59 6.68 -1.28
CA THR A 51 -32.96 5.37 -0.71
C THR A 51 -32.37 4.23 -1.52
N PHE A 52 -32.39 4.31 -2.86
CA PHE A 52 -31.78 3.32 -3.74
C PHE A 52 -30.26 3.25 -3.56
N ILE A 53 -29.57 4.40 -3.46
CA ILE A 53 -28.13 4.47 -3.19
C ILE A 53 -27.82 3.90 -1.80
N CYS A 54 -28.61 4.23 -0.77
CA CYS A 54 -28.44 3.69 0.57
C CYS A 54 -28.67 2.17 0.62
N LEU A 55 -29.71 1.67 -0.05
CA LEU A 55 -29.98 0.24 -0.15
C LEU A 55 -28.86 -0.49 -0.93
N SER A 56 -28.39 0.12 -2.02
CA SER A 56 -27.28 -0.39 -2.84
C SER A 56 -25.97 -0.47 -2.05
N LEU A 57 -25.65 0.52 -1.22
CA LEU A 57 -24.40 0.61 -0.48
C LEU A 57 -24.40 -0.16 0.86
N PHE A 58 -25.52 -0.22 1.56
CA PHE A 58 -25.56 -0.67 2.97
C PHE A 58 -26.39 -1.93 3.22
N THR A 59 -27.09 -2.46 2.23
CA THR A 59 -27.87 -3.70 2.37
C THR A 59 -27.50 -4.73 1.31
N ASN A 60 -27.95 -5.98 1.45
CA ASN A 60 -27.81 -7.04 0.44
C ASN A 60 -29.20 -7.47 -0.06
N VAL A 61 -30.04 -6.51 -0.46
CA VAL A 61 -31.38 -6.79 -0.96
C VAL A 61 -31.29 -7.44 -2.36
N PRO A 62 -31.90 -8.61 -2.57
CA PRO A 62 -31.86 -9.28 -3.87
C PRO A 62 -32.48 -8.42 -4.98
N TYR A 63 -31.93 -8.53 -6.20
CA TYR A 63 -32.33 -7.79 -7.42
C TYR A 63 -32.00 -6.29 -7.46
N LEU A 64 -31.29 -5.74 -6.47
CA LEU A 64 -30.70 -4.41 -6.53
C LEU A 64 -29.20 -4.45 -6.90
N PRO A 65 -28.71 -3.60 -7.82
CA PRO A 65 -27.29 -3.49 -8.10
C PRO A 65 -26.57 -2.87 -6.90
N HIS A 66 -25.62 -3.61 -6.31
CA HIS A 66 -24.83 -3.14 -5.18
C HIS A 66 -23.53 -2.47 -5.63
N LEU A 67 -23.35 -1.21 -5.25
CA LEU A 67 -22.10 -0.48 -5.45
C LEU A 67 -21.09 -0.87 -4.36
N LYS A 68 -20.59 -2.11 -4.39
CA LYS A 68 -19.50 -2.50 -3.50
C LYS A 68 -18.20 -1.86 -4.03
N PRO A 69 -17.41 -1.17 -3.20
CA PRO A 69 -16.06 -0.81 -3.61
C PRO A 69 -15.34 -2.10 -4.02
N SER A 70 -14.83 -2.14 -5.25
CA SER A 70 -14.06 -3.29 -5.72
C SER A 70 -12.89 -3.51 -4.78
N SER A 71 -12.79 -4.71 -4.23
CA SER A 71 -11.61 -5.07 -3.42
C SER A 71 -10.36 -4.89 -4.28
N PRO A 72 -9.27 -4.34 -3.72
CA PRO A 72 -8.05 -4.12 -4.49
C PRO A 72 -7.44 -5.48 -4.89
N LYS A 73 -6.95 -5.58 -6.13
CA LYS A 73 -6.28 -6.79 -6.63
C LYS A 73 -5.01 -7.11 -5.82
N VAL A 74 -4.26 -6.06 -5.46
CA VAL A 74 -3.06 -6.14 -4.63
C VAL A 74 -3.25 -5.33 -3.35
N VAL A 75 -2.83 -5.90 -2.21
CA VAL A 75 -2.69 -5.18 -0.93
C VAL A 75 -1.22 -5.15 -0.53
N ILE A 76 -0.69 -3.95 -0.31
CA ILE A 76 0.64 -3.72 0.24
C ILE A 76 0.56 -3.83 1.76
N ILE A 77 1.46 -4.61 2.35
CA ILE A 77 1.60 -4.77 3.79
C ILE A 77 2.90 -4.12 4.21
N LEU A 78 2.79 -3.13 5.09
CA LEU A 78 3.92 -2.46 5.70
C LEU A 78 3.83 -2.66 7.22
N ALA A 79 4.82 -3.32 7.79
CA ALA A 79 5.04 -3.32 9.23
C ALA A 79 5.78 -2.03 9.63
N ALA A 80 5.15 -1.20 10.45
CA ALA A 80 5.72 0.06 10.94
C ALA A 80 5.30 0.29 12.40
N ASN A 81 6.07 1.05 13.16
CA ASN A 81 5.81 1.30 14.58
C ASN A 81 5.28 2.74 14.72
N GLU A 82 4.02 3.01 14.37
CA GLU A 82 3.53 4.40 14.27
C GLU A 82 3.55 5.17 15.60
N GLY A 83 3.49 4.47 16.75
CA GLY A 83 3.37 5.08 18.07
C GLY A 83 4.68 5.41 18.79
N GLY A 84 5.82 4.87 18.33
CA GLY A 84 7.02 4.81 19.16
C GLY A 84 6.85 3.80 20.30
N GLY A 85 7.90 3.02 20.57
CA GLY A 85 7.84 2.00 21.62
C GLY A 85 7.90 2.60 23.02
N VAL A 86 7.26 1.95 24.00
CA VAL A 86 7.34 2.30 25.42
C VAL A 86 8.77 2.12 25.99
N LEU A 87 9.59 1.25 25.38
CA LEU A 87 10.90 0.83 25.92
C LEU A 87 12.12 1.41 25.19
N LYS A 88 11.99 1.81 23.91
CA LYS A 88 13.06 2.49 23.15
C LYS A 88 12.44 3.67 22.43
N TRP A 89 12.85 4.87 22.84
CA TRP A 89 12.51 6.08 22.12
C TRP A 89 13.09 5.99 20.72
N LYS A 90 12.23 6.17 19.72
CA LYS A 90 12.65 6.22 18.33
C LYS A 90 13.56 7.41 18.09
N SER A 91 14.67 7.19 17.39
CA SER A 91 15.56 8.27 16.97
C SER A 91 14.87 9.17 15.92
N PRO A 92 15.28 10.43 15.77
CA PRO A 92 14.77 11.30 14.70
C PRO A 92 14.95 10.69 13.29
N GLN A 93 16.02 9.92 13.11
CA GLN A 93 16.31 9.21 11.86
C GLN A 93 15.30 8.07 11.62
N GLU A 94 15.00 7.25 12.63
CA GLU A 94 13.99 6.18 12.55
C GLU A 94 12.59 6.76 12.22
N TRP A 95 12.21 7.87 12.86
CA TRP A 95 10.97 8.59 12.52
C TRP A 95 10.96 9.11 11.08
N SER A 96 12.09 9.63 10.59
CA SER A 96 12.21 10.13 9.23
C SER A 96 12.08 9.01 8.20
N ILE A 97 12.77 7.89 8.41
CA ILE A 97 12.69 6.70 7.55
C ILE A 97 11.24 6.20 7.48
N GLU A 98 10.59 6.02 8.62
CA GLU A 98 9.22 5.53 8.68
C GLU A 98 8.26 6.45 7.91
N ARG A 99 8.34 7.76 8.16
CA ARG A 99 7.51 8.75 7.46
C ARG A 99 7.75 8.72 5.95
N SER A 100 9.01 8.66 5.51
CA SER A 100 9.38 8.58 4.09
C SER A 100 8.86 7.29 3.44
N SER A 101 8.98 6.14 4.12
CA SER A 101 8.54 4.83 3.65
C SER A 101 7.01 4.73 3.55
N ILE A 102 6.30 5.16 4.60
CA ILE A 102 4.83 5.22 4.60
C ILE A 102 4.33 6.13 3.47
N ALA A 103 4.89 7.34 3.33
CA ALA A 103 4.46 8.28 2.30
C ALA A 103 4.68 7.72 0.88
N ASN A 104 5.82 7.05 0.66
CA ASN A 104 6.15 6.41 -0.62
C ASN A 104 5.14 5.30 -0.97
N LYS A 105 4.90 4.35 -0.07
CA LYS A 105 3.97 3.24 -0.27
C LYS A 105 2.51 3.70 -0.39
N LYS A 106 2.11 4.71 0.41
CA LYS A 106 0.78 5.33 0.32
C LYS A 106 0.56 6.02 -1.02
N TYR A 107 1.57 6.73 -1.52
CA TYR A 107 1.49 7.36 -2.85
C TYR A 107 1.33 6.32 -3.95
N TYR A 108 2.15 5.26 -3.93
CA TYR A 108 2.11 4.20 -4.92
C TYR A 108 0.76 3.43 -4.89
N ALA A 109 0.30 3.05 -3.69
CA ALA A 109 -0.97 2.35 -3.52
C ALA A 109 -2.15 3.18 -4.05
N LYS A 110 -2.20 4.47 -3.70
CA LYS A 110 -3.24 5.38 -4.19
C LYS A 110 -3.23 5.52 -5.71
N LYS A 111 -2.05 5.55 -6.32
CA LYS A 111 -1.89 5.76 -7.76
C LYS A 111 -2.43 4.61 -8.60
N HIS A 112 -2.28 3.37 -8.12
CA HIS A 112 -2.68 2.15 -8.84
C HIS A 112 -3.97 1.51 -8.30
N GLY A 113 -4.60 2.12 -7.29
CA GLY A 113 -5.80 1.57 -6.67
C GLY A 113 -5.54 0.33 -5.81
N TYR A 114 -4.31 0.15 -5.33
CA TYR A 114 -3.96 -0.94 -4.41
C TYR A 114 -4.39 -0.61 -2.98
N GLY A 115 -4.63 -1.66 -2.20
CA GLY A 115 -4.77 -1.52 -0.75
C GLY A 115 -3.42 -1.26 -0.10
N LEU A 116 -3.40 -0.55 1.01
CA LEU A 116 -2.25 -0.44 1.90
C LEU A 116 -2.72 -0.68 3.33
N THR A 117 -2.08 -1.63 4.00
CA THR A 117 -2.24 -1.81 5.44
C THR A 117 -0.91 -1.51 6.13
N ILE A 118 -0.97 -0.62 7.11
CA ILE A 118 0.13 -0.35 8.02
C ILE A 118 -0.19 -1.12 9.30
N LYS A 119 0.68 -2.06 9.66
CA LYS A 119 0.50 -2.93 10.82
C LYS A 119 1.48 -2.54 11.90
N ASP A 120 0.94 -2.24 13.07
CA ASP A 120 1.75 -1.89 14.23
C ASP A 120 2.39 -3.13 14.86
N MET A 121 3.70 -3.04 15.09
CA MET A 121 4.56 -4.08 15.65
C MET A 121 4.91 -3.83 17.14
N THR A 122 4.35 -2.79 17.76
CA THR A 122 4.74 -2.37 19.13
C THR A 122 4.31 -3.33 20.23
N ILE A 123 3.07 -3.83 20.17
CA ILE A 123 2.40 -4.47 21.32
C ILE A 123 2.74 -5.96 21.45
N LYS A 124 3.13 -6.63 20.36
CA LYS A 124 3.33 -8.10 20.34
C LYS A 124 4.70 -8.57 20.83
N LYS A 125 5.62 -7.64 21.08
CA LYS A 125 7.06 -7.91 21.27
C LYS A 125 7.48 -8.77 22.46
N ARG A 126 6.62 -9.13 23.44
CA ARG A 126 7.20 -9.62 24.72
C ARG A 126 6.34 -10.43 25.70
N TYR A 127 5.39 -11.26 25.25
CA TYR A 127 4.68 -12.14 26.20
C TYR A 127 5.49 -13.36 26.71
N SER A 128 6.68 -13.62 26.18
CA SER A 128 7.61 -14.64 26.68
C SER A 128 8.99 -14.36 26.08
N HIS A 129 10.03 -15.07 26.50
CA HIS A 129 11.45 -14.88 26.16
C HIS A 129 11.82 -15.11 24.67
N GLU A 130 10.91 -14.80 23.74
CA GLU A 130 10.97 -15.20 22.34
C GLU A 130 11.17 -13.99 21.42
N TRP A 131 12.18 -14.07 20.56
CA TRP A 131 12.57 -13.02 19.62
C TRP A 131 11.69 -13.04 18.36
N ARG A 132 10.42 -12.60 18.48
CA ARG A 132 9.38 -12.76 17.45
C ARG A 132 9.29 -11.67 16.37
N GLU A 133 10.20 -10.69 16.34
CA GLU A 133 9.98 -9.47 15.53
C GLU A 133 9.86 -9.72 14.02
N SER A 134 10.70 -10.58 13.44
CA SER A 134 10.70 -10.86 12.00
C SER A 134 9.63 -11.91 11.61
N TRP A 135 9.42 -12.84 12.53
CA TRP A 135 8.38 -13.86 12.54
C TRP A 135 6.93 -13.35 12.50
N GLU A 136 6.67 -12.14 13.03
CA GLU A 136 5.36 -11.47 12.99
C GLU A 136 4.82 -11.25 11.55
N LYS A 137 5.69 -11.30 10.53
CA LYS A 137 5.32 -11.30 9.11
C LYS A 137 4.17 -12.25 8.80
N VAL A 138 4.27 -13.48 9.32
CA VAL A 138 3.32 -14.55 9.02
C VAL A 138 1.94 -14.26 9.61
N ASP A 139 1.88 -13.85 10.88
CA ASP A 139 0.62 -13.48 11.54
C ASP A 139 -0.01 -12.25 10.87
N LEU A 140 0.78 -11.23 10.55
CA LEU A 140 0.28 -10.04 9.88
C LEU A 140 -0.24 -10.30 8.47
N LEU A 141 0.38 -11.23 7.73
CA LEU A 141 -0.13 -11.72 6.45
C LEU A 141 -1.51 -12.36 6.64
N LYS A 142 -1.65 -13.30 7.58
CA LYS A 142 -2.94 -13.97 7.88
C LYS A 142 -4.02 -12.96 8.29
N GLN A 143 -3.68 -12.00 9.14
CA GLN A 143 -4.60 -10.93 9.55
C GLN A 143 -5.04 -10.07 8.36
N THR A 144 -4.11 -9.71 7.48
CA THR A 144 -4.42 -8.92 6.28
C THR A 144 -5.26 -9.71 5.30
N MET A 145 -4.99 -11.00 5.12
CA MET A 145 -5.84 -11.87 4.31
C MET A 145 -7.26 -11.94 4.90
N ARG A 146 -7.44 -12.04 6.21
CA ARG A 146 -8.80 -11.97 6.80
C ARG A 146 -9.49 -10.62 6.55
N GLN A 147 -8.73 -9.52 6.59
CA GLN A 147 -9.25 -8.17 6.34
C GLN A 147 -9.64 -7.94 4.87
N PHE A 148 -8.94 -8.57 3.92
CA PHE A 148 -9.16 -8.41 2.49
C PHE A 148 -9.47 -9.77 1.82
N PRO A 149 -10.66 -10.35 2.05
CA PRO A 149 -10.99 -11.72 1.63
C PRO A 149 -11.01 -11.93 0.11
N GLN A 150 -11.21 -10.87 -0.67
CA GLN A 150 -11.30 -10.92 -2.13
C GLN A 150 -10.01 -10.49 -2.84
N THR A 151 -8.98 -10.04 -2.11
CA THR A 151 -7.69 -9.66 -2.70
C THR A 151 -6.93 -10.90 -3.15
N GLU A 152 -6.32 -10.80 -4.33
CA GLU A 152 -5.55 -11.88 -4.95
C GLU A 152 -4.11 -11.91 -4.45
N TRP A 153 -3.43 -10.77 -4.43
CA TRP A 153 -2.00 -10.68 -4.10
C TRP A 153 -1.76 -9.81 -2.87
N PHE A 154 -0.89 -10.30 -1.99
CA PHE A 154 -0.41 -9.59 -0.81
C PHE A 154 1.07 -9.34 -0.99
N TRP A 155 1.47 -8.08 -1.06
CA TRP A 155 2.86 -7.68 -1.24
C TRP A 155 3.42 -7.18 0.07
N TRP A 156 4.30 -7.96 0.69
CA TRP A 156 5.04 -7.54 1.86
C TRP A 156 6.17 -6.60 1.44
N LEU A 157 6.29 -5.45 2.13
CA LEU A 157 7.39 -4.53 1.97
C LEU A 157 7.91 -4.06 3.31
N ASP A 158 9.20 -4.28 3.56
CA ASP A 158 9.87 -3.82 4.77
C ASP A 158 9.94 -2.30 4.85
N LEU A 159 10.11 -1.78 6.08
CA LEU A 159 10.20 -0.36 6.37
C LEU A 159 11.33 0.32 5.60
N HIS A 160 12.48 -0.34 5.47
CA HIS A 160 13.69 0.16 4.82
C HIS A 160 13.69 -0.04 3.29
N THR A 161 12.52 -0.19 2.67
CA THR A 161 12.37 -0.25 1.21
C THR A 161 11.77 1.04 0.65
N TYR A 162 12.16 1.38 -0.58
CA TYR A 162 11.62 2.53 -1.30
C TYR A 162 11.26 2.16 -2.75
N ILE A 163 10.02 2.47 -3.15
CA ILE A 163 9.53 2.27 -4.52
C ILE A 163 10.05 3.42 -5.38
N MET A 164 10.92 3.08 -6.33
CA MET A 164 11.66 4.03 -7.17
C MET A 164 10.91 4.39 -8.45
N GLU A 165 10.10 3.47 -8.99
CA GLU A 165 9.39 3.62 -10.27
C GLU A 165 7.86 3.63 -10.06
N PRO A 166 7.29 4.68 -9.45
CA PRO A 166 5.89 4.67 -9.04
C PRO A 166 4.88 4.76 -10.19
N GLN A 167 5.31 4.94 -11.43
CA GLN A 167 4.47 4.96 -12.63
C GLN A 167 4.13 3.57 -13.17
N ILE A 168 4.96 2.58 -12.89
CA ILE A 168 4.78 1.22 -13.38
C ILE A 168 3.89 0.49 -12.37
N SER A 169 2.84 -0.19 -12.83
CA SER A 169 2.03 -1.06 -11.98
C SER A 169 2.67 -2.45 -11.84
N LEU A 170 2.34 -3.22 -10.81
CA LEU A 170 2.86 -4.59 -10.66
C LEU A 170 2.40 -5.51 -11.80
N GLU A 171 1.17 -5.31 -12.29
CA GLU A 171 0.63 -5.99 -13.47
C GLU A 171 1.48 -5.76 -14.70
N GLN A 172 1.84 -4.50 -14.97
CA GLN A 172 2.71 -4.14 -16.08
C GLN A 172 4.15 -4.66 -15.86
N HIS A 173 4.64 -4.62 -14.63
CA HIS A 173 6.04 -4.94 -14.31
C HIS A 173 6.33 -6.44 -14.43
N PHE A 174 5.50 -7.30 -13.83
CA PHE A 174 5.68 -8.75 -13.92
C PHE A 174 4.42 -9.60 -13.73
N LEU A 175 3.36 -9.15 -13.03
CA LEU A 175 2.24 -10.05 -12.70
C LEU A 175 1.45 -10.53 -13.93
N ASN A 176 1.35 -9.75 -15.00
CA ASN A 176 0.67 -10.20 -16.24
C ASN A 176 1.52 -11.17 -17.08
N ASN A 177 2.83 -11.27 -16.81
CA ASN A 177 3.77 -12.12 -17.55
C ASN A 177 4.59 -12.98 -16.56
N LEU A 178 3.91 -13.51 -15.55
CA LEU A 178 4.54 -14.05 -14.34
C LEU A 178 5.49 -15.23 -14.64
N GLU A 179 5.05 -16.18 -15.46
CA GLU A 179 5.84 -17.38 -15.81
C GLU A 179 7.14 -17.03 -16.55
N ASN A 180 7.14 -16.00 -17.40
CA ASN A 180 8.34 -15.57 -18.12
C ASN A 180 9.22 -14.63 -17.30
N ALA A 181 8.63 -13.87 -16.37
CA ALA A 181 9.36 -12.93 -15.52
C ALA A 181 10.09 -13.63 -14.38
N THR A 182 9.60 -14.80 -13.97
CA THR A 182 10.13 -15.59 -12.85
C THR A 182 10.87 -16.83 -13.34
N TYR A 183 11.66 -17.42 -12.45
CA TYR A 183 12.21 -18.76 -12.64
C TYR A 183 11.83 -19.63 -11.44
N ARG A 184 11.60 -20.93 -11.66
CA ARG A 184 11.13 -21.86 -10.63
C ARG A 184 12.23 -22.67 -9.97
N SER A 185 13.38 -22.80 -10.63
CA SER A 185 14.43 -23.70 -10.21
C SER A 185 15.72 -22.99 -9.82
N LEU A 186 16.47 -23.61 -8.91
CA LEU A 186 17.73 -23.08 -8.39
C LEU A 186 18.92 -23.22 -9.34
N GLN A 187 18.76 -23.76 -10.55
CA GLN A 187 19.87 -23.80 -11.52
C GLN A 187 20.29 -22.40 -12.01
N THR A 188 19.38 -21.43 -12.00
CA THR A 188 19.68 -20.05 -12.46
C THR A 188 20.50 -19.28 -11.43
N PHE A 189 20.12 -19.36 -10.15
CA PHE A 189 20.74 -18.61 -9.07
C PHE A 189 20.49 -19.34 -7.75
N ASN A 190 21.59 -19.62 -7.03
CA ASN A 190 21.60 -20.41 -5.80
C ASN A 190 22.83 -20.07 -4.94
N PRO A 191 22.80 -18.93 -4.23
CA PRO A 191 23.94 -18.43 -3.46
C PRO A 191 24.27 -19.34 -2.26
N LEU A 192 23.27 -20.03 -1.71
CA LEU A 192 23.41 -20.94 -0.58
C LEU A 192 23.75 -22.38 -0.95
N GLY A 193 23.77 -22.73 -2.24
CA GLY A 193 24.04 -24.10 -2.69
C GLY A 193 22.99 -25.11 -2.23
N LEU A 194 21.72 -24.69 -2.08
CA LEU A 194 20.63 -25.58 -1.72
C LEU A 194 20.43 -26.69 -2.78
N PRO A 195 19.90 -27.86 -2.42
CA PRO A 195 19.64 -28.93 -3.39
C PRO A 195 18.80 -28.42 -4.55
N THR A 196 19.27 -28.61 -5.79
CA THR A 196 18.58 -28.13 -7.00
C THR A 196 17.34 -28.95 -7.31
N ASP A 197 17.43 -30.27 -7.11
CA ASP A 197 16.37 -31.23 -7.39
C ASP A 197 15.98 -31.97 -6.12
N ILE A 198 14.68 -32.07 -5.88
CA ILE A 198 14.09 -32.89 -4.82
C ILE A 198 12.94 -33.71 -5.44
N PRO A 199 12.65 -34.92 -4.93
CA PRO A 199 11.63 -35.77 -5.53
C PRO A 199 10.23 -35.17 -5.40
N TYR A 200 9.32 -35.54 -6.30
CA TYR A 200 7.89 -35.17 -6.28
C TYR A 200 7.55 -33.69 -6.51
N VAL A 201 8.45 -32.89 -7.10
CA VAL A 201 8.18 -31.49 -7.44
C VAL A 201 7.46 -31.41 -8.79
N ASP A 202 6.32 -30.73 -8.84
CA ASP A 202 5.57 -30.48 -10.07
C ASP A 202 5.50 -28.99 -10.42
N TYR A 203 6.41 -28.52 -11.28
CA TYR A 203 6.43 -27.11 -11.70
C TYR A 203 5.27 -26.68 -12.62
N SER A 204 4.33 -27.58 -12.96
CA SER A 204 3.08 -27.20 -13.65
C SER A 204 2.05 -26.55 -12.71
N GLN A 205 2.26 -26.65 -11.39
CA GLN A 205 1.42 -26.00 -10.38
C GLN A 205 1.49 -24.46 -10.51
N PRO A 206 0.45 -23.72 -10.06
CA PRO A 206 0.45 -22.27 -10.10
C PRO A 206 1.49 -21.67 -9.14
N ILE A 207 2.00 -20.49 -9.49
CA ILE A 207 2.85 -19.67 -8.61
C ILE A 207 1.98 -19.00 -7.54
N ASP A 208 2.22 -19.35 -6.29
CA ASP A 208 1.54 -18.75 -5.14
C ASP A 208 2.48 -17.90 -4.27
N MET A 209 3.80 -18.10 -4.34
CA MET A 209 4.79 -17.27 -3.65
C MET A 209 5.86 -16.77 -4.61
N ILE A 210 6.16 -15.48 -4.54
CA ILE A 210 7.23 -14.84 -5.32
C ILE A 210 8.21 -14.24 -4.32
N VAL A 211 9.44 -14.72 -4.36
CA VAL A 211 10.53 -14.27 -3.49
C VAL A 211 11.74 -13.89 -4.36
N THR A 212 12.71 -13.22 -3.75
CA THR A 212 14.01 -12.93 -4.39
C THR A 212 15.11 -13.58 -3.58
N GLN A 213 16.27 -13.77 -4.21
CA GLN A 213 17.45 -14.23 -3.50
C GLN A 213 18.54 -13.16 -3.55
N ASP A 214 19.25 -12.95 -2.45
CA ASP A 214 20.38 -12.02 -2.33
C ASP A 214 21.69 -12.77 -2.07
N CYS A 215 22.73 -12.11 -1.57
CA CYS A 215 24.01 -12.76 -1.29
C CYS A 215 23.97 -13.78 -0.13
N GLY A 216 22.94 -13.73 0.72
CA GLY A 216 22.75 -14.56 1.90
C GLY A 216 21.61 -15.57 1.78
N GLY A 217 20.90 -15.64 0.66
CA GLY A 217 19.78 -16.58 0.49
C GLY A 217 18.48 -15.89 0.13
N PHE A 218 17.37 -16.35 0.69
CA PHE A 218 16.03 -15.83 0.42
C PHE A 218 15.85 -14.47 1.09
N ASN A 219 15.48 -13.47 0.30
CA ASN A 219 15.20 -12.14 0.84
C ASN A 219 13.69 -11.90 1.00
N LEU A 220 13.30 -11.67 2.25
CA LEU A 220 11.91 -11.42 2.68
C LEU A 220 11.61 -9.95 2.98
N GLY A 221 12.41 -9.02 2.45
CA GLY A 221 12.16 -7.58 2.54
C GLY A 221 11.19 -7.05 1.47
N SER A 222 11.03 -7.78 0.38
CA SER A 222 10.04 -7.53 -0.67
C SER A 222 9.65 -8.86 -1.31
N PHE A 223 8.48 -9.39 -0.95
CA PHE A 223 7.98 -10.67 -1.48
C PHE A 223 6.45 -10.64 -1.60
N LEU A 224 5.92 -11.47 -2.49
CA LEU A 224 4.48 -11.53 -2.75
C LEU A 224 3.93 -12.91 -2.42
N LEU A 225 2.73 -12.93 -1.88
CA LEU A 225 1.96 -14.14 -1.62
C LEU A 225 0.58 -14.00 -2.27
N ARG A 226 0.21 -14.98 -3.08
CA ARG A 226 -1.12 -15.11 -3.65
C ARG A 226 -2.04 -15.77 -2.65
N ARG A 227 -3.29 -15.33 -2.56
CA ARG A 227 -4.31 -16.06 -1.80
C ARG A 227 -4.61 -17.39 -2.47
N SER A 228 -4.31 -18.46 -1.76
CA SER A 228 -4.70 -19.82 -2.10
C SER A 228 -4.75 -20.70 -0.84
N GLN A 229 -5.36 -21.88 -0.92
CA GLN A 229 -5.28 -22.87 0.17
C GLN A 229 -3.84 -23.24 0.51
N TRP A 230 -2.96 -23.27 -0.51
CA TRP A 230 -1.53 -23.49 -0.33
C TRP A 230 -0.89 -22.39 0.52
N SER A 231 -1.21 -21.13 0.26
CA SER A 231 -0.64 -20.01 1.02
C SER A 231 -1.09 -20.04 2.49
N GLU A 232 -2.33 -20.45 2.76
CA GLU A 232 -2.83 -20.61 4.13
C GLU A 232 -2.07 -21.72 4.85
N MET A 233 -1.87 -22.86 4.20
CA MET A 233 -1.11 -23.99 4.75
C MET A 233 0.38 -23.65 4.95
N LEU A 234 1.00 -22.93 4.02
CA LEU A 234 2.37 -22.43 4.19
C LEU A 234 2.48 -21.54 5.42
N LEU A 235 1.58 -20.56 5.57
CA LEU A 235 1.60 -19.65 6.71
C LEU A 235 1.31 -20.35 8.04
N ASP A 236 0.58 -21.47 8.04
CA ASP A 236 0.38 -22.29 9.25
C ASP A 236 1.68 -23.02 9.65
N ILE A 237 2.34 -23.69 8.70
CA ILE A 237 3.57 -24.45 8.98
C ILE A 237 4.76 -23.52 9.24
N TRP A 238 4.84 -22.40 8.54
CA TRP A 238 5.92 -21.43 8.72
C TRP A 238 5.83 -20.75 10.10
N TRP A 239 4.63 -20.65 10.67
CA TRP A 239 4.41 -20.15 12.04
C TRP A 239 4.30 -21.26 13.10
N ASP A 240 4.64 -22.50 12.76
CA ASP A 240 4.57 -23.60 13.70
C ASP A 240 5.64 -23.45 14.81
N PRO A 241 5.30 -23.69 16.10
CA PRO A 241 6.27 -23.64 17.19
C PRO A 241 7.49 -24.55 17.01
N ALA A 242 7.36 -25.68 16.30
CA ALA A 242 8.51 -26.51 15.96
C ALA A 242 9.50 -25.79 15.04
N MET A 243 9.03 -24.87 14.19
CA MET A 243 9.87 -24.09 13.30
C MET A 243 10.40 -22.82 13.97
N TYR A 244 9.54 -22.01 14.59
CA TYR A 244 9.96 -20.72 15.11
C TYR A 244 10.55 -20.80 16.53
N GLU A 245 10.02 -21.67 17.39
CA GLU A 245 10.38 -21.71 18.82
C GLU A 245 11.47 -22.74 19.10
N GLN A 246 11.39 -23.95 18.56
CA GLN A 246 12.38 -24.99 18.89
C GLN A 246 13.74 -24.75 18.21
N MET A 247 13.74 -24.05 17.08
CA MET A 247 14.92 -23.84 16.24
C MET A 247 15.45 -22.40 16.32
N HIS A 248 14.97 -21.58 17.26
CA HIS A 248 15.38 -20.18 17.41
C HIS A 248 16.88 -19.98 17.66
N MET A 249 17.58 -21.00 18.15
CA MET A 249 19.04 -21.01 18.33
C MET A 249 19.80 -21.45 17.08
N GLN A 250 19.12 -22.10 16.13
CA GLN A 250 19.70 -22.59 14.87
C GLN A 250 19.47 -21.61 13.72
N TRP A 251 18.32 -20.91 13.72
CA TRP A 251 17.97 -19.92 12.71
C TRP A 251 18.62 -18.56 13.01
N GLU A 252 19.82 -18.35 12.49
CA GLU A 252 20.50 -17.05 12.56
C GLU A 252 19.68 -15.95 11.89
N HIS A 253 19.08 -16.23 10.73
CA HIS A 253 18.19 -15.33 9.99
C HIS A 253 16.70 -15.64 10.18
N LYS A 254 16.35 -16.36 11.26
CA LYS A 254 14.97 -16.52 11.75
C LYS A 254 14.00 -17.08 10.70
N GLU A 255 13.02 -16.28 10.26
CA GLU A 255 11.97 -16.73 9.35
C GLU A 255 12.50 -17.02 7.94
N GLN A 256 13.64 -16.42 7.57
CA GLN A 256 14.31 -16.67 6.28
C GLN A 256 14.85 -18.10 6.24
N ASP A 257 15.71 -18.49 7.20
CA ASP A 257 16.29 -19.83 7.27
C ASP A 257 15.21 -20.93 7.38
N ALA A 258 14.13 -20.64 8.11
CA ALA A 258 13.01 -21.56 8.21
C ALA A 258 12.30 -21.78 6.87
N LEU A 259 12.08 -20.71 6.09
CA LEU A 259 11.50 -20.83 4.76
C LEU A 259 12.43 -21.56 3.79
N GLU A 260 13.74 -21.32 3.86
CA GLU A 260 14.74 -22.02 3.05
C GLU A 260 14.79 -23.51 3.37
N THR A 261 14.68 -23.86 4.65
CA THR A 261 14.59 -25.26 5.10
C THR A 261 13.30 -25.91 4.60
N LEU A 262 12.17 -25.22 4.71
CA LEU A 262 10.90 -25.69 4.18
C LEU A 262 10.96 -25.87 2.65
N TYR A 263 11.54 -24.92 1.92
CA TYR A 263 11.69 -24.99 0.48
C TYR A 263 12.66 -26.11 0.02
N SER A 264 13.73 -26.36 0.78
CA SER A 264 14.71 -27.41 0.46
C SER A 264 14.22 -28.82 0.79
N THR A 265 13.27 -28.96 1.73
CA THR A 265 12.79 -30.27 2.19
C THR A 265 11.39 -30.65 1.70
N GLN A 266 10.52 -29.68 1.42
CA GLN A 266 9.11 -29.91 1.10
C GLN A 266 8.79 -29.65 -0.38
N PRO A 267 8.50 -30.71 -1.18
CA PRO A 267 8.20 -30.58 -2.60
C PRO A 267 7.00 -29.68 -2.89
N TRP A 268 5.94 -29.80 -2.07
CA TRP A 268 4.71 -29.03 -2.22
C TRP A 268 4.91 -27.53 -1.99
N ILE A 269 5.94 -27.11 -1.24
CA ILE A 269 6.30 -25.69 -1.09
C ILE A 269 7.07 -25.25 -2.33
N ARG A 270 8.09 -26.03 -2.69
CA ARG A 270 8.98 -25.74 -3.82
C ARG A 270 8.25 -25.57 -5.14
N GLU A 271 7.26 -26.42 -5.41
CA GLU A 271 6.52 -26.40 -6.67
C GLU A 271 5.65 -25.14 -6.86
N ARG A 272 5.37 -24.36 -5.81
CA ARG A 272 4.54 -23.13 -5.87
C ARG A 272 5.30 -21.84 -5.56
N THR A 273 6.57 -21.95 -5.20
CA THR A 273 7.47 -20.81 -5.05
C THR A 273 8.17 -20.50 -6.38
N ALA A 274 8.26 -19.23 -6.71
CA ALA A 274 9.01 -18.73 -7.86
C ALA A 274 9.92 -17.59 -7.44
N PHE A 275 10.97 -17.38 -8.22
CA PHE A 275 11.98 -16.37 -7.94
C PHE A 275 11.97 -15.28 -9.00
N LEU A 276 12.08 -14.04 -8.55
CA LEU A 276 12.47 -12.92 -9.40
C LEU A 276 13.98 -12.66 -9.24
N PRO A 277 14.65 -12.15 -10.30
CA PRO A 277 15.95 -11.52 -10.13
C PRO A 277 15.87 -10.43 -9.04
N LEU A 278 16.83 -10.36 -8.12
CA LEU A 278 16.77 -9.48 -6.95
C LEU A 278 16.38 -8.04 -7.29
N ARG A 279 17.07 -7.46 -8.29
CA ARG A 279 16.86 -6.07 -8.73
C ARG A 279 15.49 -5.76 -9.31
N LYS A 280 14.67 -6.78 -9.64
CA LYS A 280 13.31 -6.57 -10.14
C LYS A 280 12.39 -5.97 -9.08
N ILE A 281 12.52 -6.34 -7.81
CA ILE A 281 11.61 -5.86 -6.74
C ILE A 281 12.33 -5.58 -5.41
N ASN A 282 13.64 -5.73 -5.36
CA ASN A 282 14.38 -5.77 -4.11
C ASN A 282 15.88 -5.42 -4.26
N ALA A 283 16.20 -4.48 -5.15
CA ALA A 283 17.59 -4.11 -5.46
C ALA A 283 18.31 -3.55 -4.23
N PHE A 284 19.61 -3.82 -4.09
CA PHE A 284 20.38 -3.37 -2.94
C PHE A 284 21.17 -2.09 -3.20
N PRO A 285 21.27 -1.18 -2.22
CA PRO A 285 22.21 -0.08 -2.31
C PRO A 285 23.68 -0.56 -2.24
N PRO A 286 24.63 0.23 -2.76
CA PRO A 286 26.06 -0.02 -2.54
C PRO A 286 26.36 -0.19 -1.05
N GLY A 287 27.15 -1.21 -0.72
CA GLY A 287 27.52 -1.54 0.68
C GLY A 287 26.63 -2.59 1.34
N ALA A 288 25.42 -2.87 0.82
CA ALA A 288 24.75 -4.14 1.13
C ALA A 288 25.53 -5.27 0.47
N CYS A 289 25.58 -6.48 1.04
CA CYS A 289 26.35 -7.59 0.43
C CYS A 289 27.79 -7.19 0.06
N ALA A 290 28.51 -6.57 1.00
CA ALA A 290 29.84 -6.01 0.75
C ALA A 290 30.84 -7.04 0.16
N ASP A 291 30.75 -8.30 0.57
CA ASP A 291 31.58 -9.39 0.07
C ASP A 291 31.34 -9.74 -1.41
N LYS A 292 30.27 -9.20 -2.00
CA LYS A 292 29.88 -9.36 -3.40
C LYS A 292 29.84 -8.03 -4.16
N ALA A 293 30.56 -7.00 -3.70
CA ALA A 293 30.53 -5.64 -4.25
C ALA A 293 30.75 -5.55 -5.78
N ASP A 294 31.55 -6.45 -6.35
CA ASP A 294 31.85 -6.47 -7.79
C ASP A 294 30.73 -7.09 -8.64
N ASP A 295 29.69 -7.65 -8.02
CA ASP A 295 28.62 -8.34 -8.72
C ASP A 295 27.38 -7.43 -8.93
N PRO A 296 27.17 -6.92 -10.15
CA PRO A 296 26.11 -5.94 -10.43
C PRO A 296 24.69 -6.54 -10.39
N GLN A 297 24.53 -7.84 -10.13
CA GLN A 297 23.23 -8.47 -10.03
C GLN A 297 22.49 -8.11 -8.73
N TYR A 298 23.21 -7.73 -7.67
CA TYR A 298 22.62 -7.34 -6.40
C TYR A 298 22.26 -5.85 -6.35
N PHE A 299 23.11 -5.02 -6.94
CA PHE A 299 23.09 -3.58 -6.71
C PHE A 299 22.14 -2.81 -7.60
N PHE A 300 21.45 -1.86 -6.99
CA PHE A 300 20.56 -0.91 -7.63
C PHE A 300 21.22 -0.23 -8.83
N LYS A 301 20.52 -0.23 -9.95
CA LYS A 301 20.77 0.64 -11.09
C LYS A 301 19.57 1.53 -11.33
N GLU A 302 19.81 2.64 -12.02
CA GLU A 302 18.74 3.56 -12.40
C GLU A 302 17.60 2.78 -13.08
N HIS A 303 16.37 3.11 -12.69
CA HIS A 303 15.13 2.45 -13.10
C HIS A 303 14.87 1.03 -12.57
N ASP A 304 15.67 0.53 -11.62
CA ASP A 304 15.22 -0.59 -10.79
C ASP A 304 13.99 -0.18 -9.97
N PHE A 305 13.04 -1.10 -9.82
CA PHE A 305 11.68 -0.77 -9.38
C PHE A 305 11.58 -0.44 -7.88
N VAL A 306 12.32 -1.16 -7.04
CA VAL A 306 12.38 -1.00 -5.59
C VAL A 306 13.82 -1.16 -5.13
N VAL A 307 14.25 -0.27 -4.25
CA VAL A 307 15.50 -0.41 -3.50
C VAL A 307 15.19 -0.84 -2.06
N ASN A 308 15.95 -1.80 -1.56
CA ASN A 308 15.90 -2.31 -0.19
C ASN A 308 17.22 -2.01 0.50
N MET A 309 17.20 -1.12 1.50
CA MET A 309 18.35 -0.81 2.32
C MET A 309 18.56 -1.90 3.37
N ALA A 310 18.74 -3.14 2.92
CA ALA A 310 18.95 -4.28 3.80
C ALA A 310 20.22 -4.09 4.66
N GLY A 311 20.16 -4.54 5.90
CA GLY A 311 21.31 -4.50 6.81
C GLY A 311 21.51 -3.20 7.58
N CYS A 312 20.47 -2.36 7.74
CA CYS A 312 20.52 -1.15 8.57
C CYS A 312 20.97 -1.40 10.00
N GLU A 313 20.60 -2.55 10.56
CA GLU A 313 20.91 -2.91 11.94
C GLU A 313 22.40 -3.24 12.14
N TRP A 314 23.16 -3.37 11.06
CA TRP A 314 24.58 -3.76 11.05
C TRP A 314 25.52 -2.57 10.78
N GLY A 315 25.14 -1.37 11.22
CA GLY A 315 26.00 -0.19 11.20
C GLY A 315 26.00 0.62 9.90
N ARG A 316 25.01 0.40 9.02
CA ARG A 316 24.83 1.17 7.78
C ARG A 316 24.01 2.43 8.02
N ASP A 317 24.31 3.51 7.29
CA ASP A 317 23.52 4.76 7.34
C ASP A 317 22.28 4.68 6.45
N CYS A 318 21.31 3.87 6.87
CA CYS A 318 20.06 3.72 6.13
C CYS A 318 19.22 4.98 6.07
N TRP A 319 19.42 5.94 6.98
CA TRP A 319 18.73 7.22 6.89
C TRP A 319 19.28 8.04 5.72
N GLY A 320 20.60 8.15 5.63
CA GLY A 320 21.28 8.82 4.51
C GLY A 320 20.96 8.15 3.17
N GLU A 321 20.97 6.82 3.12
CA GLU A 321 20.59 6.06 1.93
C GLU A 321 19.13 6.31 1.52
N MET A 322 18.19 6.25 2.47
CA MET A 322 16.77 6.51 2.20
C MET A 322 16.55 7.93 1.64
N GLU A 323 17.20 8.95 2.22
CA GLU A 323 17.11 10.31 1.71
C GLU A 323 17.79 10.48 0.34
N HIS A 324 18.89 9.78 0.09
CA HIS A 324 19.53 9.72 -1.24
C HIS A 324 18.58 9.16 -2.30
N TYR A 325 18.01 7.97 -2.09
CA TYR A 325 17.11 7.34 -3.06
C TYR A 325 15.80 8.10 -3.24
N LYS A 326 15.27 8.70 -2.17
CA LYS A 326 14.13 9.61 -2.25
C LYS A 326 14.43 10.85 -3.11
N ALA A 327 15.62 11.44 -2.97
CA ALA A 327 16.04 12.56 -3.81
C ALA A 327 16.25 12.12 -5.27
N LEU A 328 16.86 10.95 -5.49
CA LEU A 328 17.07 10.36 -6.80
C LEU A 328 15.74 10.07 -7.51
N SER A 329 14.78 9.42 -6.85
CA SER A 329 13.44 9.15 -7.39
C SER A 329 12.74 10.44 -7.80
N LYS A 330 12.80 11.50 -6.96
CA LYS A 330 12.25 12.82 -7.32
C LYS A 330 12.93 13.43 -8.54
N LYS A 331 14.25 13.27 -8.68
CA LYS A 331 15.02 13.76 -9.84
C LYS A 331 14.62 13.02 -11.12
N LEU A 332 14.56 11.69 -11.08
CA LEU A 332 14.21 10.85 -12.22
C LEU A 332 12.78 11.09 -12.72
N HIS A 333 11.84 11.38 -11.80
CA HIS A 333 10.42 11.63 -12.15
C HIS A 333 10.03 13.11 -12.18
N LYS A 334 11.02 14.02 -12.21
CA LYS A 334 10.75 15.45 -12.33
C LYS A 334 10.17 15.74 -13.71
N LYS A 335 8.93 16.24 -13.74
CA LYS A 335 8.29 16.69 -14.98
C LYS A 335 9.08 17.86 -15.56
N TRP A 336 9.42 17.79 -16.85
CA TRP A 336 10.22 18.81 -17.55
C TRP A 336 9.63 20.23 -17.49
N TRP A 337 8.31 20.36 -17.25
CA TRP A 337 7.62 21.65 -17.13
C TRP A 337 7.46 22.16 -15.69
N LYS A 338 7.83 21.39 -14.66
CA LYS A 338 7.87 21.87 -13.27
C LYS A 338 9.28 22.39 -12.96
N PHE A 339 9.58 23.56 -13.50
CA PHE A 339 10.55 24.44 -12.85
C PHE A 339 9.83 25.07 -11.65
N TRP A 340 10.55 25.30 -10.55
CA TRP A 340 10.04 25.76 -9.24
C TRP A 340 9.57 24.63 -8.33
#